data_AF-A0A6L3T0T2-F1
#
_entry.id   AF-A0A6L3T0T2-F1
#
_cell.length_a   1.000
_cell.length_b   1.000
_cell.length_c   1.000
_cell.angle_alpha   90.00
_cell.angle_beta   90.00
_cell.angle_gamma   90.00
#
_symmetry.space_group_name_H-M   'P 1'
#
loop_
_entity.id
_entity.type
_entity.pdbx_description
1 polymer ?
#
loop_
_entity_poly.entity_id
_entity_poly.type
_entity_poly.pdbx_seq_one_letter_code
_entity_poly.pdbx_strand_id
1 'polypeptide(L)'
;MTGQPDRTETSWAAIIAEAYAADTKPPLTAELTGRIRTDLAALDLPGGSLDGTRVEAVNGALDAFELALEAVAGPRLVAAEAGGAVQMAHRSEAGHPLRSFGGQ
;
A
#
# COMPACT_ATOMS: atom_id res chain seq x y z
N MET A 1 29.41 25.80 8.15
CA MET A 1 28.05 25.71 7.58
C MET A 1 27.38 24.53 8.27
N THR A 2 26.61 24.77 9.33
CA THR A 2 26.08 23.75 10.24
C THR A 2 24.59 23.56 10.02
N GLY A 3 24.11 22.29 9.98
CA GLY A 3 22.69 21.88 9.98
C GLY A 3 22.11 21.70 8.58
N GLN A 4 21.71 20.53 8.10
CA GLN A 4 20.87 19.49 8.70
C GLN A 4 21.15 18.11 8.05
N PRO A 5 21.25 17.00 8.82
CA PRO A 5 20.92 15.68 8.30
C PRO A 5 19.41 15.46 8.49
N ASP A 6 18.56 16.02 7.63
CA ASP A 6 17.11 16.01 7.85
C ASP A 6 16.35 15.37 6.69
N ARG A 7 15.66 14.27 7.06
CA ARG A 7 14.64 13.53 6.31
C ARG A 7 15.13 12.74 5.11
N THR A 8 15.41 11.46 5.36
CA THR A 8 14.80 10.34 4.64
C THR A 8 13.89 10.80 3.52
N GLU A 9 14.36 10.75 2.28
CA GLU A 9 13.48 10.74 1.11
C GLU A 9 12.45 9.67 1.37
N THR A 10 11.25 10.10 1.75
CA THR A 10 10.20 9.16 2.15
C THR A 10 9.66 8.62 0.85
N SER A 11 10.35 7.63 0.28
CA SER A 11 9.98 7.03 -1.00
C SER A 11 8.58 6.47 -0.86
N TRP A 12 7.76 6.65 -1.88
CA TRP A 12 6.41 6.07 -1.93
C TRP A 12 6.39 4.59 -1.57
N ALA A 13 7.41 3.84 -1.99
CA ALA A 13 7.60 2.44 -1.63
C ALA A 13 7.57 2.20 -0.11
N ALA A 14 8.21 3.06 0.68
CA ALA A 14 8.18 2.95 2.14
C ALA A 14 6.82 3.35 2.72
N ILE A 15 6.23 4.46 2.26
CA ILE A 15 4.93 4.95 2.76
C ILE A 15 3.83 3.92 2.51
N ILE A 16 3.78 3.41 1.27
CA ILE A 16 2.78 2.45 0.82
C ILE A 16 2.97 1.11 1.53
N ALA A 17 4.20 0.61 1.66
CA ALA A 17 4.45 -0.65 2.35
C ALA A 17 4.06 -0.59 3.84
N GLU A 18 4.39 0.50 4.54
CA GLU A 18 4.01 0.69 5.94
C GLU A 18 2.48 0.80 6.10
N ALA A 19 1.82 1.57 5.24
CA ALA A 19 0.36 1.70 5.27
C ALA A 19 -0.34 0.37 4.94
N TYR A 20 0.17 -0.36 3.96
CA TYR A 20 -0.33 -1.69 3.62
C TYR A 20 -0.16 -2.66 4.79
N ALA A 21 1.03 -2.70 5.42
CA ALA A 21 1.29 -3.56 6.57
C ALA A 21 0.42 -3.22 7.79
N ALA A 22 0.12 -1.93 8.01
CA ALA A 22 -0.74 -1.46 9.10
C ALA A 22 -2.23 -1.84 8.89
N ASP A 23 -2.69 -1.83 7.64
CA ASP A 23 -4.09 -2.06 7.29
C ASP A 23 -4.37 -3.55 6.95
N THR A 24 -3.33 -4.34 6.62
CA THR A 24 -3.42 -5.79 6.43
C THR A 24 -3.69 -6.53 7.75
N LYS A 25 -4.60 -7.51 7.70
CA LYS A 25 -4.93 -8.38 8.85
C LYS A 25 -4.81 -9.86 8.45
N PRO A 26 -3.95 -10.66 9.12
CA PRO A 26 -3.06 -10.31 10.24
C PRO A 26 -1.91 -9.36 9.86
N PRO A 27 -1.29 -8.67 10.85
CA PRO A 27 -0.20 -7.73 10.58
C PRO A 27 1.00 -8.46 9.95
N LEU A 28 1.59 -7.83 8.94
CA LEU A 28 2.77 -8.36 8.27
C LEU A 28 4.00 -8.30 9.18
N THR A 29 4.89 -9.28 9.02
CA THR A 29 6.20 -9.25 9.67
C THR A 29 7.10 -8.22 8.99
N ALA A 30 8.11 -7.71 9.71
CA ALA A 30 9.07 -6.75 9.15
C ALA A 30 9.80 -7.29 7.89
N GLU A 31 9.99 -8.60 7.80
CA GLU A 31 10.57 -9.26 6.61
C GLU A 31 9.65 -9.10 5.39
N LEU A 32 8.35 -9.37 5.56
CA LEU A 32 7.34 -9.23 4.52
C LEU A 32 7.16 -7.78 4.08
N THR A 33 7.15 -6.85 5.04
CA THR A 33 7.10 -5.41 4.75
C THR A 33 8.34 -4.95 3.97
N GLY A 34 9.53 -5.46 4.32
CA GLY A 34 10.77 -5.18 3.59
C GLY A 34 10.76 -5.70 2.15
N ARG A 35 10.12 -6.86 1.92
CA ARG A 35 9.95 -7.42 0.58
C ARG A 35 9.04 -6.55 -0.28
N ILE A 36 7.85 -6.20 0.20
CA ILE A 36 6.92 -5.31 -0.53
C ILE A 36 7.59 -3.97 -0.83
N ARG A 37 8.29 -3.38 0.14
CA ARG A 37 9.03 -2.13 -0.07
C ARG A 37 10.04 -2.25 -1.21
N THR A 38 10.71 -3.40 -1.35
CA THR A 38 11.68 -3.64 -2.43
C THR A 38 11.00 -3.76 -3.79
N ASP A 39 9.90 -4.53 -3.88
CA ASP A 39 9.07 -4.64 -5.08
C ASP A 39 8.52 -3.26 -5.52
N LEU A 40 8.02 -2.47 -4.57
CA LEU A 40 7.52 -1.12 -4.85
C LEU A 40 8.63 -0.13 -5.24
N ALA A 41 9.84 -0.30 -4.70
CA ALA A 41 10.98 0.54 -5.07
C ALA A 41 11.42 0.30 -6.52
N ALA A 42 11.14 -0.88 -7.09
CA ALA A 42 11.43 -1.20 -8.49
C ALA A 42 10.48 -0.51 -9.48
N LEU A 43 9.35 0.05 -9.01
CA LEU A 43 8.35 0.71 -9.86
C LEU A 43 8.72 2.16 -10.27
N ASP A 44 9.87 2.67 -9.84
CA ASP A 44 10.35 4.04 -10.12
C ASP A 44 9.25 5.11 -9.92
N LEU A 45 8.69 5.14 -8.70
CA LEU A 45 7.60 6.04 -8.36
C LEU A 45 8.10 7.50 -8.26
N PRO A 46 7.32 8.48 -8.76
CA PRO A 46 7.69 9.90 -8.79
C PRO A 46 7.71 10.48 -7.37
N GLY A 47 8.47 11.54 -7.13
CA GLY A 47 8.43 12.26 -5.84
C GLY A 47 7.13 13.06 -5.58
N GLY A 48 6.11 12.96 -6.44
CA GLY A 48 4.85 13.70 -6.35
C GLY A 48 3.63 12.78 -6.28
N SER A 49 2.43 13.30 -6.57
CA SER A 49 1.20 12.51 -6.59
C SER A 49 1.29 11.35 -7.59
N LEU A 50 0.68 10.22 -7.24
CA LEU A 50 0.60 9.07 -8.15
C LEU A 50 -0.64 9.18 -9.03
N ASP A 51 -0.44 9.20 -10.34
CA ASP A 51 -1.52 9.04 -11.31
C ASP A 51 -2.12 7.63 -11.26
N GLY A 52 -3.34 7.47 -11.78
CA GLY A 52 -4.06 6.20 -11.79
C GLY A 52 -3.25 5.02 -12.37
N THR A 53 -2.44 5.23 -13.40
CA THR A 53 -1.57 4.18 -13.95
C THR A 53 -0.52 3.68 -12.96
N ARG A 54 0.03 4.57 -12.12
CA ARG A 54 1.01 4.21 -11.09
C ARG A 54 0.34 3.55 -9.90
N VAL A 55 -0.85 4.03 -9.53
CA VAL A 55 -1.70 3.37 -8.52
C VAL A 55 -1.99 1.92 -8.94
N GLU A 56 -2.35 1.70 -10.21
CA GLU A 56 -2.57 0.34 -10.74
C GLU A 56 -1.28 -0.50 -10.75
N ALA A 57 -0.13 0.08 -11.09
CA ALA A 57 1.16 -0.62 -11.02
C ALA A 57 1.52 -1.05 -9.59
N VAL A 58 1.27 -0.18 -8.61
CA VAL A 58 1.43 -0.49 -7.18
C VAL A 58 0.48 -1.62 -6.77
N ASN A 59 -0.79 -1.52 -7.13
CA ASN A 59 -1.77 -2.57 -6.83
C ASN A 59 -1.40 -3.90 -7.50
N GLY A 60 -0.83 -3.89 -8.70
CA GLY A 60 -0.34 -5.09 -9.37
C GLY A 60 0.84 -5.74 -8.65
N ALA A 61 1.76 -4.95 -8.09
CA ALA A 61 2.86 -5.45 -7.27
C ALA A 61 2.35 -6.05 -5.94
N LEU A 62 1.35 -5.41 -5.31
CA LEU A 62 0.68 -5.95 -4.12
C LEU A 62 -0.01 -7.29 -4.44
N ASP A 63 -0.76 -7.37 -5.54
CA ASP A 63 -1.48 -8.60 -5.96
C ASP A 63 -0.50 -9.76 -6.23
N ALA A 64 0.63 -9.47 -6.88
CA ALA A 64 1.69 -10.47 -7.10
C ALA A 64 2.31 -10.95 -5.78
N PHE A 65 2.51 -10.06 -4.82
CA PHE A 65 2.99 -10.39 -3.49
C PHE A 65 1.98 -11.24 -2.70
N GLU A 66 0.69 -10.89 -2.75
CA GLU A 66 -0.39 -11.64 -2.13
C GLU A 66 -0.52 -13.05 -2.70
N LEU A 67 -0.43 -13.18 -4.03
CA LEU A 67 -0.41 -14.46 -4.72
C LEU A 67 0.79 -15.31 -4.28
N ALA A 68 1.97 -14.70 -4.13
CA ALA A 68 3.17 -15.39 -3.66
C ALA A 68 3.09 -15.85 -2.20
N LEU A 69 2.26 -15.20 -1.37
CA LEU A 69 2.04 -15.57 0.02
C LEU A 69 0.84 -16.49 0.25
N GLU A 70 0.07 -16.81 -0.80
CA GLU A 70 -1.25 -17.47 -0.69
C GLU A 70 -2.15 -16.77 0.36
N ALA A 71 -1.99 -15.45 0.50
CA ALA A 71 -2.62 -14.65 1.53
C ALA A 71 -4.00 -14.13 1.09
N VAL A 72 -4.87 -13.86 2.07
CA VAL A 72 -6.17 -13.22 1.83
C VAL A 72 -5.95 -11.79 1.35
N ALA A 73 -6.75 -11.39 0.35
CA ALA A 73 -6.73 -10.07 -0.28
C ALA A 73 -6.66 -8.93 0.76
N GLY A 74 -5.52 -8.26 0.82
CA GLY A 74 -5.24 -7.07 1.59
C GLY A 74 -5.84 -5.80 0.98
N PRO A 75 -5.53 -4.65 1.59
CA PRO A 75 -6.02 -3.36 1.14
C PRO A 75 -5.38 -2.90 -0.17
N ARG A 76 -6.14 -2.18 -0.99
CA ARG A 76 -5.64 -1.61 -2.26
C ARG A 76 -5.40 -0.12 -2.13
N LEU A 77 -4.37 0.36 -2.82
CA LEU A 77 -4.09 1.78 -2.94
C LEU A 77 -5.16 2.42 -3.83
N VAL A 78 -5.80 3.46 -3.30
CA VAL A 78 -6.82 4.26 -4.01
C VAL A 78 -6.23 5.57 -4.49
N ALA A 79 -5.47 6.24 -3.62
CA ALA A 79 -4.86 7.52 -3.92
C ALA A 79 -3.56 7.71 -3.13
N ALA A 80 -2.65 8.50 -3.70
CA ALA A 80 -1.37 8.84 -3.10
C ALA A 80 -1.04 10.30 -3.45
N GLU A 81 -1.16 11.17 -2.45
CA GLU A 81 -1.00 12.62 -2.57
C GLU A 81 0.44 13.05 -2.31
N ALA A 82 0.93 14.07 -3.02
CA ALA A 82 2.33 14.54 -2.94
C ALA A 82 2.85 14.89 -1.52
N GLY A 83 1.96 15.04 -0.52
CA GLY A 83 2.32 15.19 0.90
C GLY A 83 2.60 13.89 1.67
N GLY A 84 2.63 12.74 1.00
CA GLY A 84 2.82 11.43 1.63
C GLY A 84 1.55 10.84 2.24
N ALA A 85 0.38 11.38 1.88
CA ALA A 85 -0.90 10.79 2.29
C ALA A 85 -1.26 9.67 1.31
N VAL A 86 -1.39 8.45 1.83
CA VAL A 86 -1.91 7.29 1.09
C VAL A 86 -3.32 6.97 1.57
N GLN A 87 -4.20 6.69 0.62
CA GLN A 87 -5.54 6.17 0.91
C GLN A 87 -5.58 4.72 0.48
N MET A 88 -5.78 3.85 1.46
CA MET A 88 -5.99 2.42 1.28
C MET A 88 -7.48 2.12 1.43
N ALA A 89 -8.01 1.19 0.63
CA ALA A 89 -9.37 0.69 0.78
C ALA A 89 -9.39 -0.83 0.70
N HIS A 90 -10.09 -1.46 1.65
CA HIS A 90 -10.34 -2.89 1.61
C HIS A 90 -11.33 -3.23 0.49
N ARG A 91 -11.07 -4.34 -0.22
CA ARG A 91 -11.95 -4.85 -1.30
C ARG A 91 -13.40 -5.07 -0.83
N SER A 92 -13.62 -5.35 0.46
CA SER A 92 -14.97 -5.51 1.04
C SER A 92 -15.81 -4.23 1.07
N GLU A 93 -15.18 -3.04 1.09
CA GLU A 93 -15.90 -1.75 1.08
C GLU A 93 -16.13 -1.22 -0.34
N ALA A 94 -15.33 -1.68 -1.31
CA ALA A 94 -15.42 -1.25 -2.71
C ALA A 94 -16.45 -2.03 -3.55
N GLY A 95 -17.04 -3.12 -3.03
CA GLY A 95 -17.77 -4.06 -3.89
C GLY A 95 -18.92 -4.87 -3.30
N HIS A 96 -19.39 -4.63 -2.08
CA HIS A 96 -20.59 -5.32 -1.59
C HIS A 96 -21.44 -4.42 -0.69
N PRO A 97 -22.73 -4.18 -1.00
CA PRO A 97 -23.67 -3.87 0.07
C PRO A 97 -23.60 -5.06 1.03
N LEU A 98 -23.19 -4.78 2.27
CA LEU A 98 -23.32 -5.70 3.39
C LEU A 98 -24.79 -6.10 3.45
N ARG A 99 -25.16 -7.22 2.82
CA ARG A 99 -26.46 -7.83 3.07
C ARG A 99 -26.43 -8.20 4.53
N SER A 100 -27.14 -7.41 5.34
CA SER A 100 -27.34 -7.68 6.75
C SER A 100 -27.85 -9.12 6.88
N PHE A 101 -26.99 -10.01 7.38
CA PHE A 101 -27.45 -11.27 7.95
C PHE A 101 -28.19 -10.93 9.26
N GLY A 102 -29.50 -10.78 9.16
CA GLY A 102 -30.48 -10.85 10.24
C GLY A 102 -31.83 -11.05 9.56
N GLY A 103 -32.41 -12.25 9.54
CA GLY A 103 -32.99 -12.90 10.71
C GLY A 103 -34.23 -12.10 11.09
N GLN A 104 -35.47 -12.52 10.84
CA GLN A 104 -36.06 -13.86 10.73
C GLN A 104 -37.33 -13.79 9.87
#